data_AF-K2PRB4-F1
#
_entry.id   AF-K2PRB4-F1
#
_cell.length_a   1.000
_cell.length_b   1.000
_cell.length_c   1.000
_cell.angle_alpha   90.00
_cell.angle_beta   90.00
_cell.angle_gamma   90.00
#
_symmetry.space_group_name_H-M   'P 1'
#
loop_
_entity.id
_entity.type
_entity.pdbx_description
1 polymer ?
#
loop_
_entity_poly.entity_id
_entity_poly.type
_entity_poly.pdbx_seq_one_letter_code
_entity_poly.pdbx_strand_id
1 'polypeptide(L)' 'MKTKIELTATARRKAEAAGLLARLERLSLGEGTAKGDFVELVGDGESATFIIRARRFVVSGDGNAELILELDHPPRPASR' A
#
# COMPACT_ATOMS: atom_id res chain seq x y z
N MET A 1 4.78 0.49 15.74
CA MET A 1 4.62 -0.78 15.01
C MET A 1 5.28 -0.65 13.63
N LYS A 2 5.92 -1.69 13.09
CA LYS A 2 6.52 -1.64 11.75
C LYS A 2 5.43 -1.87 10.68
N THR A 3 5.45 -1.07 9.61
CA THR A 3 4.50 -1.19 8.48
C THR A 3 5.25 -1.64 7.23
N LYS A 4 4.70 -2.63 6.52
CA LYS A 4 5.19 -3.13 5.23
C LYS A 4 4.13 -2.95 4.16
N ILE A 5 4.53 -2.45 3.00
CA ILE A 5 3.66 -2.32 1.82
C ILE A 5 3.84 -3.53 0.91
N GLU A 6 2.73 -4.15 0.51
CA GLU A 6 2.67 -5.15 -0.55
C GLU A 6 1.85 -4.60 -1.71
N LEU A 7 2.18 -5.01 -2.93
CA LEU A 7 1.52 -4.55 -4.15
C LEU A 7 0.89 -5.74 -4.86
N THR A 8 -0.35 -5.59 -5.33
CA THR A 8 -0.88 -6.51 -6.35
C THR A 8 -0.05 -6.42 -7.62
N ALA A 9 -0.17 -7.42 -8.51
CA ALA A 9 0.54 -7.40 -9.79
C ALA A 9 0.25 -6.15 -10.62
N THR A 10 -0.98 -5.64 -10.59
CA THR A 10 -1.40 -4.44 -11.30
C THR A 10 -0.90 -3.16 -10.62
N ALA A 11 -0.93 -3.08 -9.28
CA ALA A 11 -0.33 -1.99 -8.53
C ALA A 11 1.19 -1.89 -8.77
N ARG A 12 1.88 -3.03 -8.79
CA ARG A 12 3.31 -3.09 -9.07
C ARG A 12 3.63 -2.55 -10.46
N ARG A 13 2.91 -3.00 -11.50
CA ARG A 13 3.10 -2.49 -12.87
C ARG A 13 2.89 -0.99 -12.97
N LYS A 14 1.85 -0.44 -12.31
CA LYS A 14 1.62 1.00 -12.31
C LYS A 14 2.74 1.75 -11.58
N ALA A 15 3.18 1.25 -10.43
CA ALA A 15 4.26 1.86 -9.67
C ALA A 15 5.59 1.84 -10.44
N GLU A 16 5.90 0.76 -11.16
CA GLU A 16 7.06 0.67 -12.06
C GLU A 16 6.98 1.69 -13.19
N ALA A 17 5.84 1.76 -13.90
CA ALA A 17 5.63 2.70 -14.99
C ALA A 17 5.74 4.17 -14.55
N ALA A 18 5.31 4.49 -13.33
CA ALA A 18 5.37 5.84 -12.76
C ALA A 18 6.67 6.13 -11.99
N GLY A 19 7.63 5.18 -11.91
CA GLY A 19 8.88 5.37 -11.16
C GLY A 19 8.71 5.52 -9.64
N LEU A 20 7.65 4.93 -9.07
CA LEU A 20 7.23 5.13 -7.68
C LEU A 20 7.68 4.04 -6.69
N LEU A 21 8.29 2.94 -7.16
CA LEU A 21 8.67 1.80 -6.29
C LEU A 21 9.51 2.23 -5.07
N ALA A 22 10.56 3.01 -5.29
CA ALA A 22 11.43 3.47 -4.20
C ALA A 22 10.73 4.41 -3.20
N ARG A 23 9.63 5.07 -3.60
CA ARG A 23 8.79 5.86 -2.69
C ARG A 23 7.86 4.96 -1.89
N LEU A 24 7.29 3.93 -2.52
CA LEU A 24 6.44 2.92 -1.85
C LEU A 24 7.20 2.09 -0.81
N GLU A 25 8.45 1.73 -1.08
CA GLU A 25 9.30 1.00 -0.11
C GLU A 25 9.64 1.82 1.14
N ARG A 26 9.67 3.14 1.01
CA ARG A 26 9.91 4.08 2.12
C ARG A 26 8.62 4.59 2.75
N LEU A 27 7.47 4.22 2.21
CA LEU A 27 6.18 4.69 2.68
C LEU A 27 5.89 4.08 4.05
N SER A 28 5.70 4.94 5.05
CA SER A 28 5.23 4.56 6.37
C SER A 28 3.84 5.15 6.58
N LEU A 29 2.83 4.29 6.54
CA LEU A 29 1.44 4.66 6.83
C LEU A 29 1.13 4.37 8.31
N GLY A 30 0.38 5.27 8.93
CA GLY A 30 0.06 5.23 10.36
C GLY A 30 -0.95 4.15 10.75
N GLU A 31 -1.21 4.01 12.05
CA GLU A 31 -2.11 2.96 12.56
C GLU A 31 -3.58 3.18 12.19
N GLY A 32 -3.97 4.43 11.90
CA GLY A 32 -5.30 4.82 11.47
C GLY A 32 -5.67 4.44 10.03
N THR A 33 -4.73 3.89 9.25
CA THR A 33 -5.01 3.47 7.87
C THR A 33 -5.82 2.17 7.83
N ALA A 34 -6.85 2.15 6.99
CA ALA A 34 -7.87 1.13 6.90
C ALA A 34 -8.03 0.59 5.47
N LYS A 35 -8.67 -0.58 5.36
CA LYS A 35 -9.10 -1.11 4.06
C LYS A 35 -10.09 -0.14 3.42
N GLY A 36 -9.88 0.15 2.14
CA GLY A 36 -10.70 1.09 1.37
C GLY A 36 -10.11 2.51 1.31
N ASP A 37 -9.11 2.83 2.14
CA ASP A 37 -8.43 4.12 2.06
C ASP A 37 -7.66 4.24 0.74
N PHE A 38 -7.62 5.46 0.22
CA PHE A 38 -6.84 5.78 -0.96
C PHE A 38 -5.45 6.28 -0.55
N VAL A 39 -4.43 5.82 -1.26
CA VAL A 39 -3.05 6.27 -1.11
C VAL A 39 -2.66 6.93 -2.42
N GLU A 40 -2.56 8.25 -2.41
CA GLU A 40 -2.08 9.02 -3.56
C GLU A 40 -0.59 9.34 -3.38
N LEU A 41 0.21 8.95 -4.37
CA LEU A 41 1.60 9.33 -4.45
C LEU A 41 1.76 10.38 -5.54
N VAL A 42 2.20 11.57 -5.15
CA VAL A 42 2.49 12.68 -6.05
C VAL A 42 3.97 12.64 -6.42
N GLY A 43 4.27 12.51 -7.72
CA GLY A 43 5.61 12.63 -8.27
C GLY A 43 5.77 13.88 -9.14
N ASP A 44 7.00 14.15 -9.56
CA ASP A 44 7.38 15.36 -10.30
C ASP A 44 6.84 15.41 -11.75
N GLY A 45 6.06 14.41 -12.18
CA GLY A 45 5.47 14.36 -13.53
C GLY A 45 4.20 13.50 -13.65
N GLU A 46 3.91 12.61 -12.70
CA GLU A 46 2.66 11.85 -12.67
C GLU A 46 2.28 11.53 -11.21
N SER A 47 1.00 11.61 -10.87
CA SER A 47 0.45 11.07 -9.62
C SER A 47 -0.18 9.69 -9.86
N ALA A 48 -0.08 8.81 -8.87
CA ALA A 48 -0.74 7.51 -8.92
C ALA A 48 -1.56 7.30 -7.65
N THR A 49 -2.83 6.96 -7.83
CA THR A 49 -3.74 6.58 -6.75
C THR A 49 -3.83 5.06 -6.63
N PHE A 50 -3.63 4.58 -5.42
CA PHE A 50 -3.81 3.19 -5.01
C PHE A 50 -4.93 3.09 -3.98
N ILE A 51 -5.50 1.90 -3.80
CA ILE A 51 -6.44 1.61 -2.71
C ILE A 51 -5.84 0.56 -1.77
N ILE A 52 -6.02 0.72 -0.47
CA ILE A 52 -5.71 -0.33 0.51
C ILE A 52 -6.75 -1.44 0.36
N ARG A 53 -6.36 -2.51 -0.34
CA ARG A 53 -7.21 -3.68 -0.60
C ARG A 53 -7.32 -4.58 0.62
N ALA A 54 -6.23 -4.71 1.38
CA ALA A 54 -6.19 -5.53 2.59
C ALA A 54 -5.27 -4.93 3.66
N ARG A 55 -5.67 -5.16 4.91
CA ARG A 55 -4.92 -4.82 6.13
C ARG A 55 -4.74 -6.09 6.93
N ARG A 56 -3.50 -6.49 7.21
CA ARG A 56 -3.17 -7.73 7.92
C ARG A 56 -2.13 -7.46 9.00
N PHE A 57 -2.30 -8.06 10.17
CA PHE A 57 -1.25 -8.12 11.18
C PHE A 57 -0.55 -9.47 11.07
N VAL A 58 0.75 -9.46 10.93
CA VAL A 58 1.58 -10.65 11.04
C VAL A 58 2.24 -10.62 12.40
N VAL A 59 1.93 -11.62 13.22
CA VAL A 59 2.51 -11.78 14.56
C VAL A 59 3.55 -12.88 14.50
N SER A 60 4.79 -12.57 14.85
CA SER A 60 5.88 -13.54 14.96
C SER A 60 5.82 -14.30 16.29
N GLY A 61 6.53 -15.43 16.37
CA GLY A 61 6.52 -16.31 17.55
C GLY A 61 7.09 -15.67 18.83
N ASP A 62 7.81 -14.55 18.71
CA ASP A 62 8.32 -13.73 19.82
C ASP A 62 7.32 -12.65 20.28
N GLY A 63 6.12 -12.59 19.69
CA GLY A 63 5.08 -11.63 20.03
C GLY A 63 5.19 -10.29 19.32
N ASN A 64 6.19 -10.08 18.45
CA ASN A 64 6.28 -8.87 17.64
C ASN A 64 5.21 -8.88 16.54
N ALA A 65 4.61 -7.71 16.28
CA ALA A 65 3.60 -7.53 15.24
C ALA A 65 4.08 -6.58 14.14
N GLU A 66 3.88 -6.99 12.90
CA GLU A 66 4.08 -6.16 11.70
C GLU A 66 2.73 -5.92 11.00
N LEU A 67 2.46 -4.68 10.64
CA LEU A 67 1.31 -4.30 9.85
C LEU A 67 1.64 -4.42 8.37
N ILE A 68 0.90 -5.25 7.64
CA ILE A 68 0.99 -5.37 6.19
C ILE A 68 -0.21 -4.67 5.54
N LEU A 69 0.07 -3.73 4.65
CA LEU A 69 -0.92 -3.05 3.81
C LEU A 69 -0.72 -3.49 2.37
N GLU A 70 -1.74 -4.12 1.79
CA GLU A 70 -1.75 -4.49 0.38
C GLU A 70 -2.41 -3.39 -0.43
N LEU A 71 -1.69 -2.82 -1.38
CA LEU A 71 -2.18 -1.80 -2.31
C LEU A 71 -2.57 -2.42 -3.64
N ASP A 72 -3.70 -1.97 -4.18
CA ASP A 72 -4.19 -2.36 -5.50
C ASP A 72 -4.34 -1.15 -6.43
N HIS A 73 -4.29 -1.42 -7.74
CA HIS A 73 -4.52 -0.45 -8.81
C HIS A 73 -5.18 -1.16 -10.02
N PRO A 74 -6.11 -0.51 -10.74
CA PRO A 74 -6.76 0.75 -10.40
C PRO A 74 -7.55 0.64 -9.08
N PRO A 75 -7.88 1.76 -8.42
CA PRO A 75 -8.74 1.73 -7.25
C PRO A 75 -10.11 1.16 -7.62
N ARG A 76 -10.29 -0.13 -7.37
CA ARG A 76 -11.60 -0.78 -7.52
C ARG A 76 -12.26 -0.66 -6.16
N PRO A 77 -13.26 0.22 -5.97
CA PRO A 77 -13.99 0.24 -4.72
C PRO A 77 -14.50 -1.18 -4.45
N ALA A 78 -14.34 -1.65 -3.22
CA ALA A 78 -14.93 -2.92 -2.82
C ALA A 78 -16.42 -2.81 -3.11
N SER A 79 -16.92 -3.61 -4.05
CA SER A 79 -18.35 -3.71 -4.33
C SER A 79 -19.06 -3.97 -3.01
N ARG A 80 -20.03 -3.09 -2.73
CA ARG A 80 -20.80 -2.95 -1.50
C ARG A 80 -21.43 -4.25 -1.01
#